data_AF-A0A918Y228-F1
#
_entry.id   AF-A0A918Y228-F1
#
_cell.length_a   1.000
_cell.length_b   1.000
_cell.length_c   1.000
_cell.angle_alpha   90.00
_cell.angle_beta   90.00
_cell.angle_gamma   90.00
#
_symmetry.space_group_name_H-M   'P 1'
#
loop_
_entity.id
_entity.type
_entity.pdbx_description
1 polymer ?
#
loop_
_entity_poly.entity_id
_entity_poly.type
_entity_poly.pdbx_seq_one_letter_code
_entity_poly.pdbx_strand_id
1 'polypeptide(L)'
;MGMADRGPHGRTERRSSGELESEVLAALWSTERPLTPAEIQAEIDGDLAYNTVHTILRRLYDKGLVLREVDGRRGAYRPAKNAAELTADAMHEALDRGPDPIAALQQFVTGLSPEEGRALRELLTGGLTGGVV
;
A
#
# COMPACT_ATOMS: atom_id res chain seq x y z
N MET A 1 -15.15 12.21 49.53
CA MET A 1 -14.97 13.48 48.78
C MET A 1 -13.74 13.26 47.91
N GLY A 2 -13.86 12.79 46.66
CA GLY A 2 -13.94 13.62 45.45
C GLY A 2 -12.54 14.15 45.11
N MET A 3 -11.88 13.98 43.96
CA MET A 3 -12.25 13.65 42.58
C MET A 3 -10.92 13.21 41.92
N ALA A 4 -10.86 12.07 41.22
CA ALA A 4 -10.60 12.00 39.77
C ALA A 4 -9.58 13.01 39.22
N ASP A 5 -8.37 12.52 38.88
CA ASP A 5 -7.71 12.92 37.64
C ASP A 5 -6.74 11.82 37.16
N ARG A 6 -7.21 10.97 36.24
CA ARG A 6 -6.36 10.21 35.33
C ARG A 6 -7.01 10.20 33.95
N GLY A 7 -6.84 11.31 33.23
CA GLY A 7 -6.76 11.34 31.78
C GLY A 7 -5.46 12.06 31.38
N PRO A 8 -4.86 11.76 30.22
CA PRO A 8 -5.58 11.48 29.00
C PRO A 8 -5.27 10.09 28.42
N HIS A 9 -6.31 9.45 27.89
CA HIS A 9 -6.17 8.36 26.94
C HIS A 9 -5.30 8.79 25.76
N GLY A 10 -4.46 7.85 25.31
CA GLY A 10 -3.46 8.02 24.28
C GLY A 10 -4.01 8.82 23.09
N ARG A 11 -3.32 9.92 22.81
CA ARG A 11 -3.49 10.66 21.57
C ARG A 11 -3.12 9.69 20.44
N THR A 12 -4.11 9.14 19.75
CA THR A 12 -3.93 8.44 18.47
C THR A 12 -2.94 9.28 17.65
N GLU A 13 -1.74 8.76 17.43
CA GLU A 13 -0.72 9.46 16.67
C GLU A 13 -1.31 9.80 15.30
N ARG A 14 -1.13 11.05 14.86
CA ARG A 14 -1.66 11.47 13.56
C ARG A 14 -0.96 10.64 12.48
N ARG A 15 -1.69 9.69 11.90
CA ARG A 15 -1.23 8.89 10.76
C ARG A 15 -0.70 9.81 9.67
N SER A 16 0.50 9.52 9.18
CA SER A 16 1.13 10.19 8.05
C SER A 16 0.34 9.93 6.76
N SER A 17 0.60 10.74 5.72
CA SER A 17 -0.06 10.56 4.43
C SER A 17 0.27 9.22 3.78
N GLY A 18 1.47 8.68 4.00
CA GLY A 18 1.89 7.39 3.43
C GLY A 18 1.22 6.21 4.14
N GLU A 19 1.06 6.30 5.46
CA GLU A 19 0.33 5.29 6.24
C GLU A 19 -1.13 5.21 5.80
N LEU A 20 -1.80 6.36 5.65
CA LEU A 20 -3.19 6.40 5.19
C LEU A 20 -3.36 5.90 3.74
N GLU A 21 -2.40 6.18 2.85
CA GLU A 21 -2.40 5.61 1.49
C GLU A 21 -2.28 4.07 1.54
N SER A 22 -1.42 3.56 2.41
CA SER A 22 -1.22 2.12 2.60
C SER A 22 -2.47 1.44 3.18
N GLU A 23 -3.14 2.07 4.16
CA GLU A 23 -4.41 1.58 4.72
C GLU A 23 -5.52 1.54 3.66
N VAL A 24 -5.62 2.55 2.81
CA VAL A 24 -6.59 2.57 1.70
C VAL A 24 -6.33 1.46 0.68
N LEU A 25 -5.07 1.24 0.30
CA LEU A 25 -4.72 0.14 -0.60
C LEU A 25 -4.97 -1.22 0.05
N ALA A 26 -4.68 -1.38 1.34
CA ALA A 26 -4.95 -2.61 2.08
C ALA A 26 -6.45 -2.94 2.12
N ALA A 27 -7.31 -1.94 2.39
CA ALA A 27 -8.76 -2.12 2.34
C ALA A 27 -9.27 -2.48 0.94
N LEU A 28 -8.62 -1.98 -0.11
CA LEU A 28 -8.95 -2.32 -1.49
C LEU A 28 -8.47 -3.73 -1.90
N TRP A 29 -7.36 -4.21 -1.36
CA TRP A 29 -6.86 -5.57 -1.61
C TRP A 29 -7.53 -6.64 -0.75
N SER A 30 -8.21 -6.27 0.34
CA SER A 30 -8.94 -7.23 1.19
C SER A 30 -10.20 -7.79 0.54
N THR A 31 -10.58 -7.27 -0.63
CA THR A 31 -11.79 -7.65 -1.34
C THR A 31 -11.57 -7.72 -2.85
N GLU A 32 -12.30 -8.61 -3.51
CA GLU A 32 -12.26 -8.75 -4.98
C GLU A 32 -13.14 -7.72 -5.70
N ARG A 33 -14.02 -7.02 -4.97
CA ARG A 33 -14.96 -6.04 -5.54
C ARG A 33 -14.46 -4.61 -5.34
N PRO A 34 -14.77 -3.68 -6.26
CA PRO A 34 -14.54 -2.26 -6.05
C PRO A 34 -15.27 -1.73 -4.81
N LEU A 35 -14.64 -0.81 -4.08
CA LEU A 35 -15.19 -0.15 -2.89
C LEU A 35 -15.43 1.34 -3.12
N THR A 36 -16.55 1.84 -2.63
CA THR A 36 -16.84 3.29 -2.58
C THR A 36 -16.06 3.97 -1.45
N PRO A 37 -15.86 5.30 -1.48
CA PRO A 37 -15.20 6.01 -0.40
C PRO A 37 -15.84 5.80 0.98
N ALA A 38 -17.17 5.63 1.05
CA ALA A 38 -17.88 5.35 2.29
C ALA A 38 -17.62 3.92 2.81
N GLU A 39 -17.52 2.93 1.91
CA GLU A 39 -17.15 1.56 2.30
C GLU A 39 -15.69 1.51 2.78
N ILE A 40 -14.77 2.20 2.08
CA ILE A 40 -13.36 2.29 2.49
C ILE A 40 -13.23 2.97 3.86
N GLN A 41 -13.99 4.04 4.11
CA GLN A 41 -14.05 4.70 5.42
C GLN A 41 -14.59 3.77 6.51
N ALA A 42 -15.52 2.88 6.20
CA ALA A 42 -16.06 1.93 7.18
C ALA A 42 -15.04 0.82 7.53
N GLU A 43 -14.20 0.41 6.57
CA GLU A 43 -13.14 -0.57 6.78
C GLU A 43 -11.93 0.02 7.53
N ILE A 44 -11.56 1.26 7.20
CA ILE A 44 -10.42 1.96 7.79
C ILE A 44 -10.94 2.80 8.94
N ASP A 45 -10.83 2.27 10.15
CA ASP A 45 -10.94 2.95 11.44
C ASP A 45 -11.88 4.18 11.44
N GLY A 46 -13.11 3.97 11.96
CA GLY A 46 -14.26 4.87 11.79
C GLY A 46 -14.12 6.34 12.24
N ASP A 47 -12.97 6.71 12.80
CA ASP A 47 -12.60 8.09 13.12
C ASP A 47 -12.03 8.88 11.91
N LEU A 48 -11.74 8.23 10.77
CA LEU A 48 -11.24 8.92 9.59
C LEU A 48 -12.37 9.69 8.88
N ALA A 49 -12.19 10.99 8.64
CA ALA A 49 -13.18 11.80 7.94
C ALA A 49 -13.30 11.39 6.45
N TYR A 50 -14.53 11.36 5.94
CA TYR A 50 -14.84 11.04 4.53
C TYR A 50 -14.01 11.85 3.52
N ASN A 51 -13.84 13.15 3.74
CA ASN A 51 -13.05 14.01 2.86
C ASN A 51 -11.55 13.64 2.84
N THR A 52 -11.04 13.07 3.93
CA THR A 52 -9.67 12.56 3.99
C THR A 52 -9.53 11.34 3.09
N VAL A 53 -10.44 10.37 3.21
CA VAL A 53 -10.50 9.19 2.32
C VAL A 53 -10.61 9.64 0.85
N HIS A 54 -11.48 10.59 0.56
CA HIS A 54 -11.64 11.12 -0.80
C HIS A 54 -10.35 11.77 -1.33
N THR A 55 -9.64 12.53 -0.49
CA THR A 55 -8.37 13.17 -0.87
C THR A 55 -7.27 12.14 -1.13
N ILE A 56 -7.19 11.09 -0.30
CA ILE A 56 -6.24 10.00 -0.47
C ILE A 56 -6.53 9.23 -1.76
N LEU A 57 -7.80 8.86 -2.02
CA LEU A 57 -8.20 8.18 -3.24
C LEU A 57 -7.86 8.98 -4.49
N ARG A 58 -8.04 10.31 -4.45
CA ARG A 58 -7.62 11.18 -5.55
C ARG A 58 -6.11 11.11 -5.76
N ARG A 59 -5.29 11.18 -4.70
CA ARG A 59 -3.83 11.07 -4.83
C ARG A 59 -3.40 9.71 -5.38
N LEU A 60 -3.99 8.62 -4.89
CA LEU A 60 -3.73 7.28 -5.39
C LEU A 60 -4.14 7.14 -6.86
N TYR A 61 -5.25 7.76 -7.25
CA TYR A 61 -5.70 7.78 -8.64
C TYR A 61 -4.75 8.58 -9.53
N ASP A 62 -4.31 9.76 -9.08
CA ASP A 62 -3.34 10.59 -9.80
C ASP A 62 -1.98 9.88 -9.94
N LYS A 63 -1.60 9.04 -8.97
CA LYS A 63 -0.44 8.14 -9.01
C LYS A 63 -0.65 6.88 -9.87
N GLY A 64 -1.86 6.63 -10.37
CA GLY A 64 -2.21 5.43 -11.13
C GLY A 64 -2.28 4.14 -10.31
N LEU A 65 -2.35 4.24 -8.98
CA LEU A 65 -2.37 3.08 -8.07
C LEU A 65 -3.77 2.50 -7.88
N VAL A 66 -4.80 3.29 -8.17
CA VAL A 66 -6.21 2.86 -8.14
C VAL A 66 -6.92 3.30 -9.41
N LEU A 67 -7.92 2.52 -9.81
CA LEU A 67 -8.80 2.82 -10.93
C LEU A 67 -10.21 3.09 -10.41
N ARG A 68 -10.88 4.06 -11.03
CA ARG A 68 -12.26 4.42 -10.72
C ARG A 68 -13.20 3.71 -11.68
N GLU A 69 -14.22 3.06 -11.16
CA GLU A 69 -15.25 2.43 -11.97
C GLU A 69 -16.15 3.48 -12.63
N VAL A 70 -16.25 3.40 -13.95
CA VAL A 70 -17.05 4.31 -14.79
C VAL A 70 -18.40 3.70 -15.11
N ASP A 71 -18.45 2.37 -15.24
CA ASP A 71 -19.64 1.57 -15.53
C ASP A 71 -19.88 0.52 -14.44
N GLY A 72 -21.10 0.46 -13.91
CA GLY A 72 -21.43 -0.37 -12.74
C GLY A 72 -21.61 0.47 -11.47
N ARG A 73 -20.85 0.18 -10.40
CA ARG A 73 -20.91 0.91 -9.12
C ARG A 73 -20.20 2.26 -9.24
N ARG A 74 -20.87 3.23 -9.87
CA ARG A 74 -20.35 4.59 -10.09
C ARG A 74 -19.72 5.15 -8.80
N GLY A 75 -18.47 5.57 -8.91
CA GLY A 75 -17.73 6.17 -7.78
C GLY A 75 -17.02 5.16 -6.88
N ALA A 76 -17.04 3.86 -7.20
CA ALA A 76 -16.17 2.88 -6.56
C ALA A 76 -14.76 2.87 -7.15
N TYR A 77 -13.81 2.39 -6.35
CA TYR A 77 -12.39 2.29 -6.66
C TYR A 77 -11.94 0.84 -6.52
N ARG A 78 -10.97 0.45 -7.33
CA ARG A 78 -10.27 -0.83 -7.23
C ARG A 78 -8.76 -0.61 -7.38
N PRO A 79 -7.92 -1.49 -6.84
CA PRO A 79 -6.48 -1.36 -7.03
C PRO A 79 -6.13 -1.57 -8.50
N ALA A 80 -5.17 -0.78 -9.02
CA ALA A 80 -4.70 -0.91 -10.39
C ALA A 80 -3.78 -2.13 -10.56
N LYS A 81 -3.07 -2.47 -9.49
CA LYS A 81 -2.11 -3.57 -9.37
C LYS A 81 -2.36 -4.33 -8.07
N ASN A 82 -1.98 -5.61 -8.01
CA ASN A 82 -2.00 -6.34 -6.75
C ASN A 82 -0.88 -5.84 -5.80
N ALA A 83 -0.92 -6.26 -4.53
CA ALA A 83 0.04 -5.79 -3.52
C ALA A 83 1.50 -6.14 -3.85
N ALA A 84 1.75 -7.31 -4.44
CA ALA A 84 3.08 -7.75 -4.81
C ALA A 84 3.64 -6.93 -5.98
N GLU A 85 2.81 -6.65 -6.99
CA GLU A 85 3.16 -5.78 -8.12
C GLU A 85 3.52 -4.36 -7.66
N LEU A 86 2.75 -3.77 -6.73
CA LEU A 86 3.07 -2.45 -6.19
C LEU A 86 4.40 -2.46 -5.41
N THR A 87 4.63 -3.53 -4.65
CA THR A 87 5.88 -3.69 -3.90
C THR A 87 7.07 -3.80 -4.85
N ALA A 88 6.93 -4.55 -5.94
CA ALA A 88 7.94 -4.66 -6.98
C ALA A 88 8.25 -3.31 -7.64
N ASP A 89 7.23 -2.51 -7.98
CA ASP A 89 7.43 -1.15 -8.51
C ASP A 89 8.23 -0.27 -7.52
N ALA A 90 7.88 -0.32 -6.23
CA ALA A 90 8.59 0.45 -5.21
C ALA A 90 10.06 0.00 -5.05
N MET A 91 10.33 -1.29 -5.18
CA MET A 91 11.70 -1.81 -5.21
C MET A 91 12.46 -1.28 -6.44
N HIS A 92 11.83 -1.25 -7.62
CA HIS A 92 12.43 -0.68 -8.82
C HIS A 92 12.73 0.82 -8.68
N GLU A 93 11.76 1.61 -8.20
CA GLU A 93 11.97 3.05 -7.99
C GLU A 93 13.09 3.32 -6.97
N ALA A 94 13.20 2.50 -5.93
CA ALA A 94 14.27 2.62 -4.95
C ALA A 94 15.65 2.35 -5.57
N LEU A 95 15.76 1.37 -6.48
CA LEU A 95 16.99 1.07 -7.21
C LEU A 95 17.36 2.21 -8.16
N ASP A 96 16.38 2.76 -8.90
CA ASP A 96 16.60 3.84 -9.88
C ASP A 96 17.02 5.17 -9.24
N ARG A 97 16.64 5.41 -7.98
CA ARG A 97 17.01 6.63 -7.24
C ARG A 97 18.47 6.62 -6.76
N GLY A 98 19.06 5.44 -6.62
CA GLY A 98 20.42 5.27 -6.13
C GLY A 98 21.48 5.59 -7.19
N PRO A 99 22.68 6.05 -6.80
CA PRO A 99 23.77 6.28 -7.76
C PRO A 99 24.39 4.97 -8.29
N ASP A 100 24.20 3.85 -7.59
CA ASP A 100 24.69 2.52 -7.97
C ASP A 100 23.65 1.43 -7.63
N PRO A 101 22.82 1.02 -8.61
CA PRO A 101 21.82 -0.03 -8.42
C PRO A 101 22.42 -1.39 -8.06
N ILE A 102 23.65 -1.70 -8.52
CA ILE A 102 24.29 -2.98 -8.26
C ILE A 102 24.74 -3.06 -6.80
N ALA A 103 25.33 -1.98 -6.27
CA ALA A 103 25.68 -1.90 -4.85
C ALA A 103 24.43 -2.00 -3.96
N ALA A 104 23.32 -1.37 -4.34
CA ALA A 104 22.05 -1.48 -3.62
C ALA A 104 21.53 -2.92 -3.58
N LEU A 105 21.58 -3.64 -4.71
CA LEU A 105 21.21 -5.05 -4.78
C LEU A 105 22.12 -5.94 -3.92
N GLN A 106 23.43 -5.69 -3.88
CA GLN A 106 24.35 -6.42 -3.00
C GLN A 106 23.98 -6.25 -1.52
N GLN A 107 23.69 -5.02 -1.12
CA GLN A 107 23.27 -4.72 0.25
C GLN A 107 21.90 -5.34 0.57
N PHE A 108 20.95 -5.30 -0.38
CA PHE A 108 19.63 -5.92 -0.24
C PHE A 108 19.74 -7.44 -0.02
N VAL A 109 20.51 -8.14 -0.87
CA VAL A 109 20.72 -9.59 -0.76
C VAL A 109 21.34 -9.98 0.59
N THR A 110 22.22 -9.14 1.15
CA THR A 110 22.82 -9.35 2.48
C THR A 110 21.80 -9.27 3.61
N GLY A 111 20.71 -8.52 3.41
CA GLY A 111 19.63 -8.35 4.38
C GLY A 111 18.52 -9.41 4.30
N LEU A 112 18.53 -10.29 3.30
CA LEU A 112 17.50 -11.31 3.14
C LEU A 112 17.62 -12.42 4.18
N SER A 113 16.47 -12.90 4.66
CA SER A 113 16.41 -14.13 5.43
C SER A 113 16.85 -15.34 4.57
N PRO A 114 17.23 -16.47 5.19
CA PRO A 114 17.58 -17.68 4.45
C PRO A 114 16.45 -18.19 3.53
N GLU A 115 15.19 -17.96 3.90
CA GLU A 115 14.03 -18.35 3.11
C GLU A 115 13.86 -17.45 1.88
N GLU A 116 13.84 -16.13 2.07
CA GLU A 116 13.76 -15.15 0.98
C GLU A 116 14.94 -15.32 0.01
N GLY A 117 16.16 -15.54 0.54
CA GLY A 117 17.34 -15.75 -0.28
C GLY A 117 17.33 -17.07 -1.06
N ARG A 118 16.61 -18.10 -0.60
CA ARG A 118 16.37 -19.34 -1.38
C ARG A 118 15.33 -19.09 -2.47
N ALA A 119 14.19 -18.50 -2.10
CA ALA A 119 13.12 -18.17 -3.04
C ALA A 119 13.62 -17.26 -4.18
N LEU A 120 14.38 -16.21 -3.86
CA LEU A 120 14.97 -15.33 -4.86
C LEU A 120 15.93 -16.07 -5.80
N ARG A 121 16.77 -16.97 -5.26
CA ARG A 121 17.66 -17.79 -6.08
C ARG A 121 16.87 -18.71 -7.01
N GLU A 122 15.84 -19.36 -6.52
CA GLU A 122 14.96 -20.23 -7.32
C GLU A 122 14.25 -19.46 -8.44
N LEU A 123 13.76 -18.25 -8.17
CA LEU A 123 13.15 -17.38 -9.18
C LEU A 123 14.15 -16.95 -10.27
N LEU A 124 15.39 -16.63 -9.88
CA LEU A 124 16.44 -16.21 -10.81
C LEU A 124 17.02 -17.37 -11.64
N THR A 125 17.08 -18.58 -11.09
CA THR A 125 17.59 -19.78 -11.80
C THR A 125 16.51 -20.54 -12.55
N GLY A 126 15.25 -20.47 -12.07
CA GLY A 126 14.08 -21.16 -12.62
C GLY A 126 13.45 -20.48 -13.85
N GLY A 127 13.92 -19.28 -14.21
CA GLY A 127 13.58 -18.61 -15.46
C GLY A 127 12.32 -17.74 -15.40
N LEU A 128 12.51 -16.47 -15.75
CA LEU A 128 11.49 -15.50 -16.17
C LEU A 128 10.77 -15.96 -17.46
N THR A 129 10.07 -17.10 -17.40
CA THR A 129 9.16 -17.56 -18.44
C THR A 129 7.74 -17.10 -18.11
N GLY A 130 7.55 -15.78 -18.15
CA GLY A 130 6.26 -15.14 -17.86
C GLY A 130 6.39 -13.65 -18.11
N GLY A 131 6.57 -13.28 -19.38
CA GLY A 131 6.79 -11.91 -19.82
C GLY A 131 5.64 -10.98 -19.43
N VAL A 132 6.02 -9.86 -18.83
CA VAL A 132 5.34 -8.59 -19.02
C VAL A 132 5.80 -8.05 -20.39
N VAL A 133 4.85 -7.92 -21.31
CA VAL A 133 4.95 -7.10 -22.53
C VAL A 133 3.97 -5.95 -22.42
#